data_AF-A0A7X5VQB7-F1
#
_entry.id   AF-A0A7X5VQB7-F1
#
_cell.length_a   1.000
_cell.length_b   1.000
_cell.length_c   1.000
_cell.angle_alpha   90.00
_cell.angle_beta   90.00
_cell.angle_gamma   90.00
#
_symmetry.space_group_name_H-M   'P 1'
#
loop_
_entity.id
_entity.type
_entity.pdbx_description
1 polymer ?
#
loop_
_entity_poly.entity_id
_entity_poly.type
_entity_poly.pdbx_seq_one_letter_code
_entity_poly.pdbx_strand_id
1 'polypeptide(L)' 'PEGSTFLFVDASERLDERGLIGFLEDCADEGLFLAPGPSFGDYPAHVRICFTCAEPDIVTAGVDVLARMLGR' A
#
# COMPACT_ATOMS: atom_id res chain seq x y z
N PRO A 1 -3.33 10.89 -8.79
CA PRO A 1 -3.45 12.22 -9.42
C PRO A 1 -3.63 12.07 -10.93
N GLU A 2 -4.27 13.03 -11.60
CA GLU A 2 -4.40 13.02 -13.06
C GLU A 2 -3.01 12.97 -13.71
N GLY A 3 -2.78 12.02 -14.62
CA GLY A 3 -1.49 11.78 -15.27
C GLY A 3 -0.42 11.06 -14.43
N SER A 4 -0.74 10.60 -13.22
CA SER A 4 0.18 9.81 -12.40
C SER A 4 0.19 8.33 -12.77
N THR A 5 1.16 7.57 -12.27
CA THR A 5 1.27 6.11 -12.39
C THR A 5 1.26 5.40 -11.03
N PHE A 6 1.09 6.17 -9.95
CA PHE A 6 1.08 5.68 -8.58
C PHE A 6 0.14 6.49 -7.68
N LEU A 7 -0.23 5.89 -6.55
CA LEU A 7 -0.99 6.52 -5.48
C LEU A 7 -0.26 6.31 -4.16
N PHE A 8 -0.26 7.34 -3.31
CA PHE A 8 0.08 7.20 -1.90
C PHE A 8 -1.22 7.02 -1.12
N VAL A 9 -1.27 6.01 -0.27
CA VAL A 9 -2.42 5.70 0.58
C VAL A 9 -1.97 5.77 2.03
N ASP A 10 -2.70 6.53 2.84
CA ASP A 10 -2.45 6.61 4.26
C ASP A 10 -2.92 5.32 4.96
N ALA A 11 -2.02 4.71 5.73
CA ALA A 11 -2.28 3.52 6.53
C ALA A 11 -2.23 3.81 8.04
N SER A 12 -2.13 5.09 8.44
CA SER A 12 -1.93 5.53 9.83
C SER A 12 -2.88 4.88 10.85
N GLU A 13 -4.16 4.73 10.51
CA GLU A 13 -5.19 4.12 11.37
C GLU A 13 -5.02 2.60 11.59
N ARG A 14 -4.15 1.95 10.84
CA ARG A 14 -3.89 0.50 10.90
C ARG A 14 -2.50 0.14 11.39
N LEU A 15 -1.67 1.14 11.70
CA LEU A 15 -0.35 0.88 12.26
C LEU A 15 -0.46 0.49 13.73
N ASP A 16 0.20 -0.60 14.10
CA ASP A 16 0.39 -1.02 15.49
C ASP A 16 1.81 -0.63 15.98
N GLU A 17 2.26 -1.24 17.09
CA GLU A 17 3.59 -1.00 17.67
C GLU A 17 4.76 -1.32 16.72
N ARG A 18 4.53 -2.18 15.70
CA ARG A 18 5.52 -2.54 14.67
C ARG A 18 5.60 -1.47 13.56
N GLY A 19 4.67 -0.52 13.55
CA GLY A 19 4.62 0.59 12.61
C GLY A 19 4.45 0.14 11.16
N LEU A 20 4.93 0.97 10.22
CA LEU A 20 4.76 0.74 8.79
C LEU A 20 5.39 -0.57 8.31
N ILE A 21 6.53 -0.99 8.89
CA ILE A 21 7.19 -2.23 8.50
C ILE A 21 6.32 -3.45 8.85
N GLY A 22 5.76 -3.51 10.06
CA GLY A 22 4.86 -4.60 10.43
C GLY A 22 3.62 -4.66 9.54
N PHE A 23 3.04 -3.50 9.18
CA PHE A 23 1.92 -3.47 8.23
C PHE A 23 2.30 -4.01 6.84
N LEU A 24 3.53 -3.73 6.36
CA LEU A 24 4.03 -4.26 5.08
C LEU A 24 4.28 -5.77 5.13
N GLU A 25 4.74 -6.29 6.26
CA GLU A 25 4.88 -7.73 6.50
C GLU A 25 3.52 -8.41 6.44
N ASP A 26 2.51 -7.88 7.14
CA ASP A 26 1.15 -8.43 7.12
C ASP A 26 0.53 -8.38 5.70
N CYS A 27 0.80 -7.32 4.93
CA CYS A 27 0.39 -7.25 3.53
C CYS A 27 1.07 -8.33 2.67
N ALA A 28 2.37 -8.58 2.90
CA ALA A 28 3.13 -9.58 2.16
C ALA A 28 2.63 -11.00 2.45
N ASP A 29 2.22 -11.30 3.69
CA ASP A 29 1.58 -12.56 4.07
C ASP A 29 0.25 -12.78 3.31
N GLU A 30 -0.44 -11.70 2.93
CA GLU A 30 -1.65 -11.71 2.10
C GLU A 30 -1.34 -11.65 0.58
N GLY A 31 -0.06 -11.77 0.20
CA GLY A 31 0.39 -11.76 -1.19
C GLY A 31 0.45 -10.37 -1.83
N LEU A 32 0.38 -9.30 -1.03
CA LEU A 32 0.40 -7.91 -1.49
C LEU A 32 1.73 -7.22 -1.15
N PHE A 33 2.49 -6.84 -2.17
CA PHE A 33 3.71 -6.04 -2.02
C PHE A 33 3.47 -4.56 -2.27
N LEU A 34 3.84 -3.73 -1.31
CA LEU A 34 3.70 -2.28 -1.36
C LEU A 34 5.04 -1.60 -1.10
N ALA A 35 5.24 -0.42 -1.68
CA ALA A 35 6.45 0.34 -1.41
C ALA A 35 6.25 1.26 -0.18
N PRO A 36 7.18 1.27 0.78
CA PRO A 36 7.10 2.15 1.95
C PRO A 36 7.20 3.62 1.56
N GLY A 37 6.29 4.45 2.08
CA GLY A 37 6.30 5.90 1.89
C GLY A 37 7.64 6.59 2.20
N PRO A 38 8.35 6.23 3.30
CA PRO A 38 9.65 6.80 3.64
C PRO A 38 10.73 6.67 2.56
N SER A 39 10.62 5.69 1.65
CA SER A 39 11.54 5.59 0.51
C SER A 39 11.38 6.71 -0.52
N PHE A 40 10.33 7.53 -0.42
CA PHE A 40 9.99 8.61 -1.35
C PHE A 40 9.86 9.98 -0.69
N GLY A 41 10.24 10.12 0.60
CA GLY A 41 10.19 11.39 1.34
C GLY A 41 9.53 11.24 2.71
N ASP A 42 9.04 12.35 3.27
CA ASP A 42 8.45 12.41 4.61
C ASP A 42 6.99 11.91 4.62
N TYR A 43 6.83 10.60 4.40
CA TYR A 43 5.54 9.91 4.39
C TYR A 43 5.56 8.71 5.36
N PRO A 44 5.68 8.94 6.67
CA PRO A 44 6.00 7.90 7.66
C PRO A 44 4.95 6.78 7.77
N ALA A 45 3.70 7.08 7.42
CA ALA A 45 2.57 6.16 7.54
C ALA A 45 1.91 5.82 6.19
N HIS A 46 2.48 6.23 5.06
CA HIS A 46 1.89 5.95 3.75
C HIS A 46 2.54 4.75 3.08
N VAL A 47 1.75 4.07 2.26
CA VAL A 47 2.20 3.07 1.28
C VAL A 47 2.00 3.62 -0.12
N ARG A 48 2.88 3.25 -1.05
CA ARG A 48 2.76 3.62 -2.46
C ARG A 48 2.37 2.41 -3.31
N ILE A 49 1.29 2.56 -4.06
CA ILE A 49 0.79 1.58 -5.04
C ILE A 49 1.18 2.06 -6.44
N CYS A 50 1.76 1.19 -7.24
CA CYS A 50 1.95 1.41 -8.67
C CYS A 50 0.89 0.61 -9.44
N PHE A 51 0.12 1.27 -10.31
CA PHE A 51 -0.96 0.61 -11.07
C PHE A 51 -0.61 0.37 -12.54
N THR A 52 0.61 0.67 -12.95
CA THR A 52 1.09 0.49 -14.34
C THR A 52 2.09 -0.66 -14.48
N CYS A 53 2.37 -1.41 -13.41
CA CYS A 53 3.37 -2.49 -13.41
C CYS A 53 2.77 -3.90 -13.52
N ALA A 54 1.45 -4.02 -13.58
CA ALA A 54 0.72 -5.28 -13.72
C ALA A 54 -0.57 -5.05 -14.50
N GLU A 55 -1.22 -6.13 -14.94
CA GLU A 55 -2.50 -6.09 -15.63
C GLU A 55 -3.62 -5.51 -14.73
N PRO A 56 -4.64 -4.83 -15.29
CA PRO A 56 -5.69 -4.18 -14.51
C PRO A 56 -6.39 -5.08 -13.49
N ASP A 57 -6.65 -6.34 -13.86
CA ASP A 57 -7.33 -7.30 -12.96
C ASP A 57 -6.44 -7.69 -11.77
N ILE A 58 -5.11 -7.77 -11.98
CA ILE A 58 -4.14 -8.03 -10.91
C ILE A 58 -4.04 -6.83 -9.98
N VAL A 59 -4.00 -5.62 -10.55
CA VAL A 59 -4.02 -4.38 -9.75
C VAL A 59 -5.30 -4.30 -8.92
N THR A 60 -6.45 -4.60 -9.52
CA THR A 60 -7.75 -4.57 -8.83
C THR A 60 -7.76 -5.55 -7.65
N ALA A 61 -7.34 -6.80 -7.87
CA ALA A 61 -7.24 -7.79 -6.80
C ALA A 61 -6.28 -7.34 -5.67
N GLY A 62 -5.15 -6.73 -6.00
CA GLY A 62 -4.23 -6.16 -5.00
C GLY A 62 -4.84 -4.99 -4.22
N VAL A 63 -5.60 -4.13 -4.88
CA VAL A 63 -6.34 -3.04 -4.21
C VAL A 63 -7.43 -3.59 -3.30
N ASP A 64 -8.12 -4.67 -3.67
CA ASP A 64 -9.14 -5.30 -2.82
C ASP A 64 -8.52 -5.88 -1.54
N VAL A 65 -7.34 -6.50 -1.64
CA VAL A 65 -6.56 -6.94 -0.46
C VAL A 65 -6.21 -5.74 0.41
N LEU A 66 -5.69 -4.66 -0.18
CA LEU A 66 -5.35 -3.45 0.56
C LEU A 66 -6.58 -2.83 1.25
N ALA A 67 -7.72 -2.76 0.57
CA ALA A 67 -8.96 -2.23 1.13
C ALA A 67 -9.38 -3.02 2.38
N ARG A 68 -9.33 -4.35 2.32
CA ARG A 68 -9.57 -5.21 3.49
C ARG A 68 -8.57 -4.95 4.63
N MET A 69 -7.28 -4.83 4.33
CA MET A 69 -6.24 -4.52 5.33
C MET A 69 -6.45 -3.15 5.98
N LEU A 70 -6.97 -2.19 5.21
CA LEU A 70 -7.37 -0.86 5.67
C LEU A 70 -8.76 -0.84 6.34
N GLY A 71 -9.51 -1.93 6.27
CA GLY A 71 -10.91 -2.08 6.69
C GLY A 71 -11.85 -1.08 6.03
N ARG A 72 -11.76 -0.97 4.70
CA ARG A 72 -12.59 -0.13 3.82
C ARG A 72 -13.35 -0.97 2.80
#